data_AF-A0AA38R2R1-F1
#
_entry.id   AF-A0AA38R2R1-F1
#
_cell.length_a   1.000
_cell.length_b   1.000
_cell.length_c   1.000
_cell.angle_alpha   90.00
_cell.angle_beta   90.00
_cell.angle_gamma   90.00
#
_symmetry.space_group_name_H-M   'P 1'
#
loop_
_entity.id
_entity.type
_entity.pdbx_description
1 polymer ?
#
loop_
_entity_poly.entity_id
_entity_poly.type
_entity_poly.pdbx_seq_one_letter_code
_entity_poly.pdbx_strand_id
1 'polypeptide(L)'
;MGCVEQYQWCDPNSLACSAVAGLVEAQTAFAENLNMSRMQQATVELLANLIRTSATLPGAVLDNAILANQGILGDLFQMSLPDNQWQIELQAWHSIVMTSLQQSLLYWVLASSTYPVLLPYMTHPNSSEEVALCSRQRVRLGPGGGFANFSGFGLLFTVTLGTLITLVNLFLDNIAGLVGRFSPTAREKQRVWIRDDALHLQRLAYTAEAQAGVWTGYDIDSVWAGVDSNVPRVIGDTLLGPLVESEGDELRRRPRVRKQYVILSSEPLNNTRDREN
;
A
#
# COMPACT_ATOMS: atom_id res chain seq x y z
N MET A 1 22.03 32.77 16.90
CA MET A 1 22.29 33.45 15.61
C MET A 1 21.08 34.28 15.27
N GLY A 2 21.25 35.50 14.76
CA GLY A 2 20.14 36.36 14.33
C GLY A 2 20.19 36.57 12.83
N CYS A 3 19.05 36.45 12.14
CA CYS A 3 18.92 36.84 10.74
C CYS A 3 18.29 38.23 10.69
N VAL A 4 18.89 39.13 9.92
CA VAL A 4 18.27 40.41 9.57
C VAL A 4 17.88 40.34 8.11
N GLU A 5 16.58 40.35 7.86
CA GLU A 5 16.03 40.30 6.51
C GLU A 5 15.72 41.71 6.03
N GLN A 6 16.03 41.96 4.76
CA GLN A 6 15.72 43.22 4.09
C GLN A 6 15.08 42.91 2.74
N TYR A 7 14.12 43.74 2.36
CA TYR A 7 13.26 43.53 1.21
C TYR A 7 13.40 44.69 0.23
N GLN A 8 13.29 44.38 -1.05
CA GLN A 8 13.30 45.35 -2.12
C GLN A 8 12.32 44.90 -3.21
N TRP A 9 11.48 45.83 -3.67
CA TRP A 9 10.52 45.60 -4.75
C TRP A 9 10.97 46.36 -5.99
N CYS A 10 11.01 45.70 -7.13
CA CYS A 10 11.50 46.27 -8.38
C CYS A 10 10.44 46.14 -9.48
N ASP A 11 10.24 47.22 -10.25
CA ASP A 11 9.46 47.16 -11.49
C ASP A 11 10.38 46.78 -12.66
N PRO A 12 10.13 45.67 -13.35
CA PRO A 12 10.96 45.24 -14.47
C PRO A 12 10.90 46.19 -15.68
N ASN A 13 9.86 47.02 -15.81
CA ASN A 13 9.69 47.90 -16.97
C ASN A 13 10.43 49.22 -16.82
N SER A 14 10.36 49.84 -15.65
CA SER A 14 11.05 51.11 -15.37
C SER A 14 12.46 50.92 -14.80
N LEU A 15 12.85 49.69 -14.43
CA LEU A 15 14.08 49.35 -13.71
C LEU A 15 14.22 50.09 -12.36
N ALA A 16 13.14 50.73 -11.89
CA ALA A 16 13.11 51.42 -10.62
C ALA A 16 12.77 50.42 -9.50
N CYS A 17 13.46 50.56 -8.37
CA CYS A 17 13.26 49.72 -7.20
C CYS A 17 13.03 50.59 -5.96
N SER A 18 12.30 50.04 -4.99
CA SER A 18 12.21 50.64 -3.66
C SER A 18 13.58 50.67 -2.99
N ALA A 19 13.73 51.52 -1.97
CA ALA A 19 14.89 51.40 -1.08
C ALA A 19 14.88 50.02 -0.41
N VAL A 20 16.07 49.48 -0.15
CA VAL A 20 16.24 48.26 0.63
C VAL A 20 15.93 48.60 2.09
N ALA A 21 14.88 47.99 2.64
CA ALA A 21 14.42 48.27 4.00
C ALA A 21 13.74 47.04 4.63
N GLY A 22 13.19 47.19 5.84
CA GLY A 22 12.30 46.18 6.40
C GLY A 22 11.05 45.98 5.53
N LEU A 23 10.33 44.87 5.72
CA LEU A 23 9.21 44.50 4.85
C LEU A 23 8.15 45.61 4.74
N VAL A 24 7.82 46.25 5.86
CA VAL A 24 6.80 47.30 5.93
C VAL A 24 7.28 48.56 5.23
N GLU A 25 8.51 48.99 5.53
CA GLU A 25 9.11 50.18 4.93
C GLU A 25 9.35 50.00 3.43
N ALA A 26 9.73 48.80 2.99
CA ALA A 26 9.89 48.47 1.59
C ALA A 26 8.54 48.50 0.87
N GLN A 27 7.47 48.03 1.51
CA GLN A 27 6.12 48.05 0.94
C GLN A 27 5.58 49.49 0.80
N THR A 28 5.75 50.33 1.82
CA THR A 28 5.33 51.75 1.75
C THR A 28 6.15 52.52 0.72
N ALA A 29 7.48 52.34 0.74
CA ALA A 29 8.37 52.96 -0.25
C ALA A 29 8.06 52.49 -1.67
N PHE A 30 7.60 51.25 -1.85
CA PHE A 30 7.11 50.77 -3.14
C PHE A 30 5.85 51.55 -3.55
N ALA A 31 4.81 51.57 -2.69
CA ALA A 31 3.54 52.24 -2.96
C ALA A 31 3.66 53.73 -3.29
N GLU A 32 4.60 54.44 -2.66
CA GLU A 32 4.75 55.88 -2.81
C GLU A 32 5.68 56.30 -3.95
N ASN A 33 6.75 55.55 -4.21
CA ASN A 33 7.81 55.99 -5.11
C ASN A 33 7.74 55.37 -6.51
N LEU A 34 6.90 54.34 -6.72
CA LEU A 34 6.77 53.65 -7.99
C LEU A 34 5.36 53.83 -8.56
N ASN A 35 5.28 54.34 -9.79
CA ASN A 35 4.01 54.55 -10.49
C ASN A 35 3.45 53.20 -10.97
N MET A 36 2.55 52.62 -10.17
CA MET A 36 2.05 51.26 -10.36
C MET A 36 0.68 51.17 -11.01
N SER A 37 0.45 50.02 -11.64
CA SER A 37 -0.91 49.51 -11.86
C SER A 37 -1.51 49.00 -10.55
N ARG A 38 -2.83 49.17 -10.38
CA ARG A 38 -3.58 48.61 -9.23
C ARG A 38 -3.37 47.11 -9.05
N MET A 39 -3.16 46.37 -10.14
CA MET A 39 -2.85 44.93 -10.07
C MET A 39 -1.46 44.64 -9.47
N GLN A 40 -0.46 45.47 -9.76
CA GLN A 40 0.89 45.32 -9.19
C GLN A 40 0.86 45.62 -7.69
N GLN A 41 0.13 46.66 -7.30
CA GLN A 41 -0.06 47.01 -5.89
C GLN A 41 -0.73 45.88 -5.11
N ALA A 42 -1.84 45.33 -5.62
CA ALA A 42 -2.52 44.19 -5.00
C ALA A 42 -1.63 42.94 -4.91
N THR A 43 -0.74 42.73 -5.89
CA THR A 43 0.21 41.59 -5.88
C THR A 43 1.26 41.76 -4.78
N VAL A 44 1.83 42.95 -4.64
CA VAL A 44 2.82 43.23 -3.59
C VAL A 44 2.19 43.20 -2.21
N GLU A 45 0.96 43.70 -2.06
CA GLU A 45 0.22 43.61 -0.81
C GLU A 45 -0.03 42.15 -0.39
N LEU A 46 -0.46 41.31 -1.33
CA LEU A 46 -0.61 39.87 -1.10
C LEU A 46 0.71 39.23 -0.65
N LEU A 47 1.80 39.47 -1.39
CA LEU A 47 3.11 38.89 -1.07
C LEU A 47 3.63 39.37 0.28
N ALA A 48 3.52 40.66 0.58
CA ALA A 48 3.92 41.23 1.87
C ALA A 48 3.10 40.65 3.03
N ASN A 49 1.79 40.46 2.85
CA ASN A 49 0.93 39.81 3.83
C ASN A 49 1.36 38.37 4.10
N LEU A 50 1.68 37.61 3.05
CA LEU A 50 2.13 36.21 3.17
C LEU A 50 3.52 36.10 3.79
N ILE A 51 4.46 36.99 3.44
CA ILE A 51 5.78 37.02 4.06
C ILE A 51 5.63 37.30 5.55
N ARG A 52 4.83 38.30 5.93
CA ARG A 52 4.59 38.68 7.33
C ARG A 52 3.99 37.55 8.16
N THR A 53 3.04 36.79 7.60
CA THR A 53 2.45 35.63 8.30
C THR A 53 3.37 34.41 8.28
N SER A 54 4.17 34.23 7.23
CA SER A 54 5.14 33.15 7.16
C SER A 54 6.34 33.36 8.08
N ALA A 55 6.69 34.59 8.41
CA ALA A 55 7.78 34.93 9.34
C ALA A 55 7.49 34.56 10.80
N THR A 56 6.22 34.27 11.16
CA THR A 56 5.84 33.80 12.51
C THR A 56 5.77 32.27 12.63
N LEU A 57 5.68 31.55 11.51
CA LEU A 57 5.71 30.08 11.45
C LEU A 57 7.02 29.41 11.93
N PRO A 58 8.21 30.03 11.82
CA PRO A 58 9.46 29.46 12.31
C PRO A 58 9.37 29.00 13.77
N GLY A 59 8.64 29.72 14.64
CA GLY A 59 8.55 29.38 16.05
C GLY A 59 7.94 28.00 16.35
N ALA A 60 7.02 27.50 15.51
CA ALA A 60 6.40 26.18 15.72
C ALA A 60 7.08 25.05 14.93
N VAL A 61 7.80 25.39 13.85
CA VAL A 61 8.48 24.41 12.98
C VAL A 61 9.93 24.21 13.41
N LEU A 62 10.62 25.23 13.92
CA LEU A 62 12.06 25.14 14.26
C LEU A 62 12.38 24.38 15.52
N ASP A 63 11.44 24.20 16.46
CA ASP A 63 11.71 23.43 17.68
C ASP A 63 12.18 21.99 17.36
N ASN A 64 11.81 21.44 16.19
CA ASN A 64 12.26 20.14 15.70
C ASN A 64 13.04 20.19 14.38
N ALA A 65 13.26 21.37 13.78
CA ALA A 65 13.87 21.49 12.45
C ALA A 65 15.37 21.77 12.48
N ILE A 66 16.01 21.71 13.65
CA ILE A 66 17.47 21.79 13.74
C ILE A 66 18.04 20.46 13.25
N LEU A 67 18.80 20.49 12.15
CA LEU A 67 19.44 19.31 11.55
C LEU A 67 20.43 18.64 12.51
N ALA A 68 21.03 19.40 13.43
CA ALA A 68 21.88 18.88 14.49
C ALA A 68 21.21 17.75 15.30
N ASN A 69 19.89 17.78 15.46
CA ASN A 69 19.14 16.76 16.19
C ASN A 69 19.21 15.38 15.53
N GLN A 70 19.49 15.31 14.22
CA GLN A 70 19.67 14.03 13.51
C GLN A 70 20.95 13.29 13.94
N GLY A 71 21.89 14.01 14.56
CA GLY A 71 23.15 13.45 15.08
C GLY A 71 23.07 12.96 16.53
N ILE A 72 21.87 12.98 17.15
CA ILE A 72 21.67 12.53 18.53
C ILE A 72 21.49 11.01 18.54
N LEU A 73 22.35 10.30 19.28
CA LEU A 73 22.23 8.88 19.54
C LEU A 73 21.57 8.65 20.90
N GLY A 74 20.39 8.01 20.88
CA GLY A 74 19.68 7.56 22.08
C GLY A 74 19.31 8.68 23.06
N ASP A 75 19.00 9.88 22.56
CA ASP A 75 18.67 11.10 23.32
C ASP A 75 19.76 11.60 24.31
N LEU A 76 20.97 11.03 24.25
CA LEU A 76 22.00 11.25 25.27
C LEU A 76 23.33 11.76 24.72
N PHE A 77 23.67 11.44 23.46
CA PHE A 77 24.97 11.76 22.88
C PHE A 77 24.83 12.47 21.54
N GLN A 78 25.38 13.68 21.48
CA GLN A 78 25.53 14.43 20.23
C GLN A 78 26.84 14.00 19.53
N MET A 79 26.74 13.51 18.31
CA MET A 79 27.92 13.27 17.47
C MET A 79 28.62 14.60 17.11
N SER A 80 29.91 14.54 16.82
CA SER A 80 30.68 15.71 16.38
C SER A 80 30.00 16.36 15.17
N LEU A 81 29.71 17.66 15.28
CA LEU A 81 29.11 18.43 14.20
C LEU A 81 30.20 18.99 13.28
N PRO A 82 29.92 19.12 11.98
CA PRO A 82 30.80 19.84 11.06
C PRO A 82 31.03 21.30 11.48
N ASP A 83 32.20 21.85 11.18
CA ASP A 83 32.53 23.26 11.46
C ASP A 83 31.60 24.25 10.74
N ASN A 84 30.99 23.83 9.63
CA ASN A 84 30.03 24.61 8.85
C ASN A 84 28.56 24.30 9.19
N GLN A 85 28.27 23.60 10.31
CA GLN A 85 26.90 23.25 10.71
C GLN A 85 25.95 24.46 10.66
N TRP A 86 26.40 25.61 11.14
CA TRP A 86 25.59 26.84 11.17
C TRP A 86 25.11 27.28 9.78
N GLN A 87 25.91 27.02 8.73
CA GLN A 87 25.54 27.33 7.34
C GLN A 87 24.50 26.34 6.83
N ILE A 88 24.68 25.06 7.16
CA ILE A 88 23.76 23.98 6.79
C ILE A 88 22.38 24.24 7.41
N GLU A 89 22.34 24.61 8.69
CA GLU A 89 21.10 24.97 9.39
C GLU A 89 20.42 26.18 8.72
N LEU A 90 21.18 27.22 8.41
CA LEU A 90 20.63 28.44 7.81
C LEU A 90 20.07 28.18 6.40
N GLN A 91 20.73 27.34 5.61
CA GLN A 91 20.22 26.89 4.30
C GLN A 91 18.93 26.08 4.43
N ALA A 92 18.85 25.20 5.44
CA ALA A 92 17.66 24.42 5.72
C ALA A 92 16.50 25.32 6.16
N TRP A 93 16.75 26.26 7.07
CA TRP A 93 15.75 27.23 7.52
C TRP A 93 15.21 28.07 6.37
N HIS A 94 16.10 28.59 5.52
CA HIS A 94 15.69 29.33 4.32
C HIS A 94 14.82 28.47 3.39
N SER A 95 15.17 27.20 3.19
CA SER A 95 14.39 26.28 2.36
C SER A 95 12.99 26.00 2.93
N ILE A 96 12.90 25.86 4.27
CA ILE A 96 11.62 25.68 4.98
C ILE A 96 10.76 26.94 4.83
N VAL A 97 11.32 28.13 5.07
CA VAL A 97 10.59 29.40 4.93
C VAL A 97 10.10 29.58 3.50
N MET A 98 10.93 29.29 2.49
CA MET A 98 10.54 29.41 1.08
C MET A 98 9.42 28.42 0.72
N THR A 99 9.51 27.18 1.19
CA THR A 99 8.46 26.17 0.96
C THR A 99 7.15 26.57 1.64
N SER A 100 7.23 27.10 2.86
CA SER A 100 6.07 27.60 3.60
C SER A 100 5.40 28.78 2.90
N LEU A 101 6.18 29.72 2.36
CA LEU A 101 5.66 30.82 1.55
C LEU A 101 4.95 30.31 0.28
N GLN A 102 5.56 29.35 -0.43
CA GLN A 102 4.93 28.73 -1.60
C GLN A 102 3.61 28.03 -1.23
N GLN A 103 3.58 27.31 -0.12
CA GLN A 103 2.38 26.64 0.36
C GLN A 103 1.30 27.65 0.80
N SER A 104 1.70 28.78 1.41
CA SER A 104 0.78 29.82 1.86
C SER A 104 0.10 30.53 0.68
N LEU A 105 0.82 30.72 -0.43
CA LEU A 105 0.23 31.18 -1.70
C LEU A 105 -0.86 30.22 -2.22
N LEU A 106 -0.70 28.91 -2.03
CA LEU A 106 -1.72 27.92 -2.42
C LEU A 106 -2.94 28.01 -1.51
N TYR A 107 -2.72 28.06 -0.20
CA TYR A 107 -3.81 28.15 0.75
C TYR A 107 -4.60 29.44 0.57
N TRP A 108 -3.98 30.57 0.27
CA TRP A 108 -4.71 31.81 0.02
C TRP A 108 -5.80 31.66 -1.07
N VAL A 109 -5.56 30.83 -2.09
CA VAL A 109 -6.54 30.52 -3.15
C VAL A 109 -7.54 29.43 -2.73
N LEU A 110 -7.08 28.40 -1.99
CA LEU A 110 -7.85 27.18 -1.70
C LEU A 110 -8.59 27.18 -0.35
N ALA A 111 -8.25 28.11 0.55
CA ALA A 111 -8.55 28.02 1.98
C ALA A 111 -10.05 27.89 2.30
N SER A 112 -10.93 28.37 1.41
CA SER A 112 -12.38 28.26 1.60
C SER A 112 -12.91 26.82 1.67
N SER A 113 -12.23 25.81 1.09
CA SER A 113 -12.75 24.44 1.04
C SER A 113 -12.18 23.48 2.09
N THR A 114 -10.99 23.75 2.61
CA THR A 114 -10.25 22.75 3.41
C THR A 114 -10.51 22.87 4.91
N TYR A 115 -10.82 24.07 5.41
CA TYR A 115 -10.98 24.30 6.84
C TYR A 115 -12.15 25.26 7.14
N PRO A 116 -13.39 24.76 7.19
CA PRO A 116 -14.58 25.60 7.38
C PRO A 116 -14.57 26.36 8.73
N VAL A 117 -13.90 25.83 9.75
CA VAL A 117 -13.75 26.46 11.07
C VAL A 117 -12.91 27.75 11.03
N LEU A 118 -12.03 27.90 10.02
CA LEU A 118 -11.16 29.05 9.88
C LEU A 118 -11.78 30.18 9.03
N LEU A 119 -12.91 29.92 8.34
CA LEU A 119 -13.62 30.91 7.52
C LEU A 119 -13.86 32.27 8.22
N PRO A 120 -14.32 32.35 9.49
CA PRO A 120 -14.55 33.64 10.14
C PRO A 120 -13.27 34.43 10.46
N TYR A 121 -12.10 33.78 10.39
CA TYR A 121 -10.79 34.38 10.63
C TYR A 121 -10.01 34.65 9.33
N MET A 122 -10.59 34.33 8.17
CA MET A 122 -9.97 34.60 6.87
C MET A 122 -10.30 36.01 6.40
N THR A 123 -9.27 36.73 5.96
CA THR A 123 -9.47 38.01 5.28
C THR A 123 -9.88 37.73 3.84
N HIS A 124 -11.12 38.05 3.51
CA HIS A 124 -11.60 38.00 2.14
C HIS A 124 -11.03 39.18 1.33
N PRO A 125 -10.79 38.97 0.02
CA PRO A 125 -10.37 40.06 -0.86
C PRO A 125 -11.43 41.16 -0.88
N ASN A 126 -11.02 42.39 -0.60
CA ASN A 126 -11.91 43.56 -0.49
C ASN A 126 -11.92 44.38 -1.78
N SER A 127 -10.89 44.24 -2.63
CA SER A 127 -10.77 44.94 -3.90
C SER A 127 -11.10 44.05 -5.10
N SER A 128 -11.52 44.67 -6.20
CA SER A 128 -11.80 43.96 -7.46
C SER A 128 -10.54 43.28 -8.03
N GLU A 129 -9.39 43.87 -7.74
CA GLU A 129 -8.07 43.45 -8.18
C GLU A 129 -7.59 42.21 -7.44
N GLU A 130 -7.80 42.13 -6.12
CA GLU A 130 -7.50 40.93 -5.33
C GLU A 130 -8.39 39.74 -5.73
N VAL A 131 -9.67 39.97 -5.99
CA VAL A 131 -10.57 38.92 -6.52
C VAL A 131 -10.07 38.44 -7.89
N ALA A 132 -9.66 39.38 -8.76
CA ALA A 132 -9.09 39.04 -10.05
C ALA A 132 -7.78 38.25 -9.92
N LEU A 133 -6.92 38.58 -8.96
CA LEU A 133 -5.69 37.83 -8.67
C LEU A 133 -5.98 36.38 -8.33
N CYS A 134 -6.96 36.11 -7.47
CA CYS A 134 -7.35 34.76 -7.10
C CYS A 134 -7.75 33.93 -8.33
N SER A 135 -8.58 34.48 -9.22
CA SER A 135 -9.01 33.79 -10.46
C SER A 135 -7.89 33.57 -11.48
N ARG A 136 -6.84 34.39 -11.42
CA ARG A 136 -5.71 34.39 -12.37
C ARG A 136 -4.51 33.60 -11.86
N GLN A 137 -4.48 33.24 -10.59
CA GLN A 137 -3.40 32.45 -10.01
C GLN A 137 -3.46 31.01 -10.53
N ARG A 138 -2.53 30.67 -11.42
CA ARG A 138 -2.41 29.32 -11.97
C ARG A 138 -1.29 28.60 -11.24
N VAL A 139 -1.66 27.61 -10.46
CA VAL A 139 -0.69 26.73 -9.84
C VAL A 139 -0.43 25.59 -10.81
N ARG A 140 0.85 25.40 -11.14
CA ARG A 140 1.25 24.13 -11.76
C ARG A 140 1.20 23.07 -10.68
N LEU A 141 0.13 22.29 -10.71
CA LEU A 141 0.16 20.94 -10.20
C LEU A 141 1.36 20.28 -10.90
N GLY A 142 2.43 19.99 -10.15
CA GLY A 142 3.67 19.45 -10.72
C GLY A 142 3.42 18.17 -11.53
N PRO A 143 4.43 17.59 -12.18
CA PRO A 143 4.31 16.26 -12.78
C PRO A 143 3.98 15.24 -11.66
N GLY A 144 2.70 15.04 -11.35
CA GLY A 144 2.22 14.30 -10.18
C GLY A 144 1.14 14.99 -9.33
N GLY A 145 0.74 16.23 -9.62
CA GLY A 145 -0.26 16.97 -8.82
C GLY A 145 -1.72 16.49 -8.93
N GLY A 146 -1.93 15.27 -9.40
CA GLY A 146 -3.13 14.49 -9.12
C GLY A 146 -2.69 13.09 -8.73
N PHE A 147 -2.47 12.85 -7.43
CA PHE A 147 -2.34 11.52 -6.83
C PHE A 147 -1.56 10.47 -7.63
N ALA A 148 -0.24 10.60 -7.76
CA ALA A 148 0.56 9.46 -8.22
C ALA A 148 2.01 9.55 -7.72
N ASN A 149 2.23 9.25 -6.43
CA ASN A 149 3.53 8.73 -5.97
C ASN A 149 3.84 7.33 -6.56
N PHE A 150 2.98 6.81 -7.43
CA PHE A 150 3.12 5.53 -8.09
C PHE A 150 3.29 5.75 -9.59
N SER A 151 4.35 5.17 -10.15
CA SER A 151 4.46 5.04 -11.60
C SER A 151 3.25 4.25 -12.10
N GLY A 152 2.34 4.92 -12.82
CA GLY A 152 1.16 4.27 -13.39
C GLY A 152 1.53 3.11 -14.31
N PHE A 153 2.68 3.22 -14.99
CA PHE A 153 3.27 2.12 -15.75
C PHE A 153 3.67 0.95 -14.84
N GLY A 154 4.33 1.22 -13.72
CA GLY A 154 4.70 0.19 -12.75
C GLY A 154 3.50 -0.54 -12.15
N LEU A 155 2.44 0.19 -11.80
CA LEU A 155 1.20 -0.39 -11.30
C LEU A 155 0.50 -1.23 -12.37
N LEU A 156 0.38 -0.72 -13.59
CA LEU A 156 -0.26 -1.45 -14.69
C LEU A 156 0.54 -2.71 -15.02
N PHE A 157 1.87 -2.62 -15.06
CA PHE A 157 2.76 -3.75 -15.35
C PHE A 157 2.64 -4.84 -14.29
N THR A 158 2.68 -4.51 -12.99
CA THR A 158 2.58 -5.51 -11.93
C THR A 158 1.22 -6.18 -11.87
N VAL A 159 0.13 -5.42 -12.02
CA VAL A 159 -1.24 -5.97 -12.04
C VAL A 159 -1.47 -6.86 -13.26
N THR A 160 -1.06 -6.41 -14.45
CA THR A 160 -1.22 -7.20 -15.68
C THR A 160 -0.37 -8.47 -15.66
N LEU A 161 0.91 -8.37 -15.27
CA LEU A 161 1.80 -9.52 -15.19
C LEU A 161 1.34 -10.53 -14.13
N GLY A 162 0.93 -10.05 -12.94
CA GLY A 162 0.41 -10.91 -11.87
C GLY A 162 -0.89 -11.61 -12.26
N THR A 163 -1.78 -10.92 -12.98
CA THR A 163 -3.01 -11.51 -13.51
C THR A 163 -2.70 -12.56 -14.57
N LEU A 164 -1.76 -12.28 -15.48
CA LEU A 164 -1.35 -13.22 -16.51
C LEU A 164 -0.75 -14.51 -15.91
N ILE A 165 0.13 -14.39 -14.93
CA ILE A 165 0.73 -15.54 -14.23
C ILE A 165 -0.37 -16.37 -13.53
N THR A 166 -1.31 -15.71 -12.85
CA THR A 166 -2.44 -16.38 -12.21
C THR A 166 -3.32 -17.11 -13.22
N LEU A 167 -3.63 -16.49 -14.36
CA LEU A 167 -4.41 -17.13 -15.43
C LEU A 167 -3.67 -18.34 -16.01
N VAL A 168 -2.37 -18.22 -16.27
CA VAL A 168 -1.56 -19.35 -16.77
C VAL A 168 -1.59 -20.50 -15.78
N ASN A 169 -1.46 -20.24 -14.46
CA ASN A 169 -1.55 -21.27 -13.44
C ASN A 169 -2.95 -21.93 -13.37
N LEU A 170 -4.03 -21.15 -13.49
CA LEU A 170 -5.39 -21.69 -13.48
C LEU A 170 -5.71 -22.55 -14.70
N PHE A 171 -5.15 -22.20 -15.87
CA PHE A 171 -5.37 -22.95 -17.10
C PHE A 171 -4.28 -23.99 -17.38
N LEU A 172 -3.30 -24.15 -16.50
CA LEU A 172 -2.15 -25.02 -16.72
C LEU A 172 -2.59 -26.47 -16.94
N ASP A 173 -3.55 -26.97 -16.15
CA ASP A 173 -4.09 -28.33 -16.29
C ASP A 173 -4.86 -28.53 -17.59
N ASN A 174 -5.60 -27.50 -18.04
CA ASN A 174 -6.33 -27.53 -19.31
C ASN A 174 -5.38 -27.52 -20.51
N ILE A 175 -4.31 -26.73 -20.44
CA ILE A 175 -3.27 -26.65 -21.47
C ILE A 175 -2.48 -27.97 -21.50
N ALA A 176 -2.09 -28.50 -20.34
CA ALA A 176 -1.42 -29.79 -20.22
C ALA A 176 -2.29 -30.93 -20.75
N GLY A 177 -3.60 -30.91 -20.48
CA GLY A 177 -4.56 -31.87 -21.01
C GLY A 177 -4.71 -31.80 -22.52
N LEU A 178 -4.68 -30.59 -23.09
CA LEU A 178 -4.71 -30.40 -24.55
C LEU A 178 -3.43 -30.91 -25.21
N VAL A 179 -2.26 -30.60 -24.65
CA VAL A 179 -0.95 -31.06 -25.15
C VAL A 179 -0.80 -32.57 -25.00
N GLY A 180 -1.33 -33.15 -23.92
CA GLY A 180 -1.37 -34.60 -23.68
C GLY A 180 -2.21 -35.37 -24.70
N ARG A 181 -3.14 -34.73 -25.42
CA ARG A 181 -3.86 -35.35 -26.56
C ARG A 181 -2.97 -35.54 -27.78
N PHE A 182 -1.94 -34.71 -27.94
CA PHE A 182 -1.05 -34.73 -29.10
C PHE A 182 0.27 -35.47 -28.83
N SER A 183 0.60 -35.78 -27.56
CA SER A 183 1.80 -36.53 -27.21
C SER A 183 1.57 -37.49 -26.04
N PRO A 184 1.82 -38.80 -26.21
CA PRO A 184 1.67 -39.79 -25.14
C PRO A 184 2.68 -39.54 -24.01
N THR A 185 3.87 -39.03 -24.32
CA THR A 185 4.92 -38.71 -23.34
C THR A 185 4.52 -37.51 -22.48
N ALA A 186 3.81 -36.53 -23.06
CA ALA A 186 3.27 -35.40 -22.30
C ALA A 186 2.12 -35.84 -21.37
N ARG A 187 1.31 -36.81 -21.79
CA ARG A 187 0.25 -37.40 -20.98
C ARG A 187 0.80 -38.15 -19.76
N GLU A 188 1.90 -38.90 -19.93
CA GLU A 188 2.61 -39.56 -18.83
C GLU A 188 3.12 -38.54 -17.80
N LYS A 189 3.77 -37.47 -18.26
CA LYS A 189 4.29 -36.40 -17.40
C LYS A 189 3.19 -35.63 -16.68
N GLN A 190 2.07 -35.37 -17.35
CA GLN A 190 0.89 -34.76 -16.73
C GLN A 190 0.33 -35.65 -15.60
N ARG A 191 0.29 -36.98 -15.80
CA ARG A 191 -0.14 -37.91 -14.76
C ARG A 191 0.78 -37.89 -13.54
N VAL A 192 2.09 -37.76 -13.75
CA VAL A 192 3.06 -37.60 -12.65
C VAL A 192 2.83 -36.28 -11.93
N TRP A 193 2.64 -35.17 -12.65
CA TRP A 193 2.32 -33.87 -12.04
C TRP A 193 1.09 -33.96 -11.13
N ILE A 194 -0.02 -34.53 -11.63
CA ILE A 194 -1.26 -34.65 -10.84
C ILE A 194 -1.06 -35.48 -9.56
N ARG A 195 -0.14 -36.46 -9.56
CA ARG A 195 0.20 -37.24 -8.35
C ARG A 195 0.91 -36.39 -7.29
N ASP A 196 1.79 -35.51 -7.74
CA ASP A 196 2.60 -34.67 -6.87
C ASP A 196 1.88 -33.35 -6.48
N ASP A 197 0.64 -33.16 -6.94
CA ASP A 197 -0.14 -31.97 -6.59
C ASP A 197 -0.51 -31.93 -5.10
N ALA A 198 -0.37 -30.76 -4.49
CA ALA A 198 -0.50 -30.59 -3.04
C ALA A 198 -1.90 -30.95 -2.54
N LEU A 199 -2.95 -30.62 -3.30
CA LEU A 199 -4.33 -30.96 -2.94
C LEU A 199 -4.60 -32.47 -3.08
N HIS A 200 -3.95 -33.13 -4.04
CA HIS A 200 -4.03 -34.58 -4.18
C HIS A 200 -3.34 -35.30 -3.01
N LEU A 201 -2.15 -34.85 -2.61
CA LEU A 201 -1.43 -35.40 -1.45
C LEU A 201 -2.19 -35.18 -0.14
N GLN A 202 -2.77 -33.99 0.06
CA GLN A 202 -3.58 -33.69 1.25
C GLN A 202 -4.82 -34.59 1.32
N ARG A 203 -5.46 -34.84 0.18
CA ARG A 203 -6.56 -35.80 0.09
C ARG A 203 -6.12 -37.22 0.46
N LEU A 204 -4.99 -37.68 -0.07
CA LEU A 204 -4.46 -39.02 0.25
C LEU A 204 -4.16 -39.16 1.75
N ALA A 205 -3.60 -38.12 2.37
CA ALA A 205 -3.36 -38.08 3.81
C ALA A 205 -4.67 -38.22 4.62
N TYR A 206 -5.71 -37.45 4.27
CA TYR A 206 -7.01 -37.57 4.94
C TYR A 206 -7.67 -38.93 4.74
N THR A 207 -7.56 -39.52 3.55
CA THR A 207 -8.08 -40.87 3.31
C THR A 207 -7.33 -41.94 4.13
N ALA A 208 -6.01 -41.80 4.29
CA ALA A 208 -5.20 -42.72 5.07
C ALA A 208 -5.51 -42.63 6.58
N GLU A 209 -5.64 -41.42 7.12
CA GLU A 209 -6.05 -41.22 8.53
C GLU A 209 -7.45 -41.77 8.81
N ALA A 210 -8.37 -41.61 7.86
CA ALA A 210 -9.74 -42.09 8.01
C ALA A 210 -9.82 -43.63 7.94
N GLN A 211 -8.98 -44.28 7.12
CA GLN A 211 -8.83 -45.75 7.08
C GLN A 211 -8.13 -46.32 8.31
N ALA A 212 -7.22 -45.56 8.94
CA ALA A 212 -6.53 -45.95 10.17
C ALA A 212 -7.44 -45.97 11.43
N GLY A 213 -8.75 -45.73 11.28
CA GLY A 213 -9.74 -45.98 12.33
C GLY A 213 -10.07 -44.80 13.24
N VAL A 214 -9.60 -43.58 12.94
CA VAL A 214 -9.92 -42.37 13.72
C VAL A 214 -11.36 -41.88 13.46
N TRP A 215 -11.93 -42.18 12.29
CA TRP A 215 -13.29 -41.81 11.90
C TRP A 215 -14.18 -43.05 11.78
N THR A 216 -14.66 -43.58 12.91
CA THR A 216 -15.57 -44.74 12.93
C THR A 216 -16.99 -44.33 12.58
N GLY A 217 -17.41 -44.57 11.33
CA GLY A 217 -18.83 -44.47 10.93
C GLY A 217 -19.12 -43.82 9.59
N TYR A 218 -18.12 -43.25 8.90
CA TYR A 218 -18.29 -42.70 7.55
C TYR A 218 -17.63 -43.62 6.52
N ASP A 219 -18.42 -44.08 5.54
CA ASP A 219 -17.91 -44.76 4.35
C ASP A 219 -17.26 -43.71 3.43
N ILE A 220 -15.99 -43.38 3.69
CA ILE A 220 -15.22 -42.35 2.96
C ILE A 220 -15.18 -42.65 1.46
N ASP A 221 -15.20 -43.94 1.08
CA ASP A 221 -15.23 -44.34 -0.33
C ASP A 221 -16.53 -43.88 -1.02
N SER A 222 -17.65 -43.86 -0.29
CA SER A 222 -18.94 -43.39 -0.81
C SER A 222 -19.06 -41.87 -0.94
N VAL A 223 -18.36 -41.11 -0.08
CA VAL A 223 -18.38 -39.63 -0.08
C VAL A 223 -17.70 -39.06 -1.33
N TRP A 224 -16.65 -39.74 -1.80
CA TRP A 224 -15.83 -39.32 -2.93
C TRP A 224 -16.18 -40.10 -4.23
N ALA A 225 -17.04 -41.13 -4.17
CA ALA A 225 -17.39 -41.95 -5.35
C ALA A 225 -18.09 -41.17 -6.48
N GLY A 226 -18.84 -40.11 -6.16
CA GLY A 226 -19.59 -39.33 -7.16
C GLY A 226 -18.80 -38.23 -7.87
N VAL A 227 -17.74 -37.71 -7.24
CA VAL A 227 -16.99 -36.53 -7.73
C VAL A 227 -15.74 -36.93 -8.55
N ASP A 228 -15.32 -38.19 -8.45
CA ASP A 228 -13.95 -38.62 -8.83
C ASP A 228 -13.85 -39.63 -9.97
N SER A 229 -14.87 -39.75 -10.83
CA SER A 229 -14.79 -40.68 -11.97
C SER A 229 -13.59 -40.42 -12.89
N ASN A 230 -13.05 -39.19 -12.88
CA ASN A 230 -11.96 -38.75 -13.75
C ASN A 230 -10.62 -38.55 -13.02
N VAL A 231 -10.54 -38.76 -11.70
CA VAL A 231 -9.30 -38.57 -10.93
C VAL A 231 -8.68 -39.94 -10.66
N PRO A 232 -7.45 -40.20 -11.12
CA PRO A 232 -6.83 -41.51 -10.94
C PRO A 232 -6.53 -41.76 -9.45
N ARG A 233 -6.77 -43.00 -8.99
CA ARG A 233 -6.59 -43.39 -7.60
C ARG A 233 -5.40 -44.33 -7.44
N VAL A 234 -4.73 -44.21 -6.30
CA VAL A 234 -3.69 -45.15 -5.86
C VAL A 234 -4.37 -46.39 -5.30
N ILE A 235 -4.00 -47.59 -5.78
CA ILE A 235 -4.46 -48.86 -5.19
C ILE A 235 -3.30 -49.51 -4.44
N GLY A 236 -3.50 -49.79 -3.15
CA GLY A 236 -2.58 -50.52 -2.27
C GLY A 236 -2.53 -49.93 -0.86
N ASP A 237 -1.95 -50.69 0.09
CA ASP A 237 -1.78 -50.29 1.50
C ASP A 237 -0.72 -49.18 1.69
N THR A 238 -0.12 -48.71 0.59
CA THR A 238 0.96 -47.73 0.57
C THR A 238 0.51 -46.45 -0.14
N LEU A 239 0.87 -45.31 0.44
CA LEU A 239 0.51 -43.96 -0.03
C LEU A 239 0.98 -43.63 -1.48
N LEU A 240 1.89 -44.42 -2.06
CA LEU A 240 2.51 -44.22 -3.39
C LEU A 240 2.35 -45.43 -4.33
N GLY A 241 1.32 -46.25 -4.14
CA GLY A 241 1.04 -47.42 -4.99
C GLY A 241 0.73 -47.09 -6.46
N PRO A 242 0.61 -48.11 -7.34
CA PRO A 242 0.28 -47.93 -8.75
C PRO A 242 -1.11 -47.31 -8.94
N LEU A 243 -1.24 -46.39 -9.89
CA LEU A 243 -2.52 -45.78 -10.24
C LEU A 243 -3.35 -46.74 -11.09
N VAL A 244 -4.63 -46.87 -10.74
CA VAL A 244 -5.63 -47.47 -11.64
C VAL A 244 -6.52 -46.35 -12.17
N GLU A 245 -6.62 -46.30 -13.50
CA GLU A 245 -7.58 -45.45 -14.20
C GLU A 245 -8.96 -46.05 -13.96
N SER A 246 -9.89 -45.26 -13.41
CA SER A 246 -11.28 -45.69 -13.26
C SER A 246 -11.87 -45.86 -14.66
N GLU A 247 -11.76 -47.07 -15.21
CA GLU A 247 -12.51 -47.46 -16.40
C GLU A 247 -13.99 -47.50 -15.98
N GLY A 248 -14.73 -46.48 -16.39
CA GLY A 248 -16.03 -46.07 -15.84
C GLY A 248 -17.19 -47.05 -16.00
N ASP A 249 -16.95 -48.34 -16.24
CA ASP A 249 -17.99 -49.34 -16.49
C ASP A 249 -18.06 -50.51 -15.48
N GLU A 250 -17.07 -50.68 -14.58
CA GLU A 250 -17.07 -51.82 -13.64
C GLU A 250 -17.85 -51.57 -12.33
N LEU A 251 -18.03 -50.30 -11.92
CA LEU A 251 -18.72 -49.98 -10.65
C LEU A 251 -20.25 -50.12 -10.70
N ARG A 252 -20.84 -50.40 -11.88
CA ARG A 252 -22.27 -50.70 -12.02
C ARG A 252 -22.64 -52.17 -11.75
N ARG A 253 -21.67 -53.08 -11.60
CA ARG A 253 -21.92 -54.54 -11.50
C ARG A 253 -21.40 -55.21 -10.23
N ARG A 254 -21.23 -54.50 -9.11
CA ARG A 254 -21.08 -55.21 -7.82
C ARG A 254 -22.45 -55.37 -7.15
N PRO A 255 -22.99 -56.60 -7.01
CA PRO A 255 -24.15 -56.81 -6.16
C PRO A 255 -23.77 -56.45 -4.73
N ARG A 256 -24.66 -55.74 -4.02
CA ARG A 256 -24.52 -55.43 -2.58
C ARG A 256 -24.35 -56.74 -1.80
N VAL A 257 -23.11 -57.11 -1.51
CA VAL A 257 -22.83 -58.16 -0.52
C VAL A 257 -23.01 -57.53 0.85
N ARG A 258 -24.06 -57.94 1.54
CA ARG A 258 -24.35 -57.59 2.93
C ARG A 258 -23.26 -58.24 3.79
N LYS A 259 -22.22 -57.49 4.20
CA LYS A 259 -21.24 -58.02 5.16
C LYS A 259 -21.93 -58.22 6.51
N GLN A 260 -21.88 -59.48 6.96
CA GLN A 260 -22.39 -59.95 8.24
C GLN A 260 -21.33 -59.62 9.30
N TYR A 261 -21.70 -58.87 10.33
CA TYR A 261 -20.80 -58.54 11.43
C TYR A 261 -20.55 -59.78 12.30
N VAL A 262 -19.29 -60.15 12.47
CA VAL A 262 -18.86 -61.12 13.48
C VAL A 262 -18.82 -60.39 14.82
N ILE A 263 -19.72 -60.75 15.73
CA ILE A 263 -19.72 -60.27 17.11
C ILE A 263 -18.63 -61.05 17.84
N LEU A 264 -17.55 -60.37 18.22
CA LEU A 264 -16.57 -60.91 19.18
C LEU A 264 -17.22 -60.94 20.57
N SER A 265 -17.40 -62.15 21.09
CA SER A 265 -17.86 -62.44 22.44
C SER A 265 -16.82 -61.98 23.46
N SER A 266 -17.24 -61.14 24.42
CA SER A 266 -16.46 -60.76 25.60
C SER A 266 -16.75 -61.73 26.75
N GLU A 267 -15.75 -62.50 27.18
CA GLU A 267 -15.77 -63.23 28.45
C GLU A 267 -15.70 -62.26 29.65
N PRO A 268 -16.44 -62.51 30.74
CA PRO A 268 -16.49 -61.60 31.89
C PRO A 268 -15.32 -61.80 32.88
N LEU A 269 -14.83 -60.68 33.40
CA LEU A 269 -13.90 -60.57 34.53
C LEU A 269 -14.50 -61.17 35.81
N ASN A 270 -13.82 -62.18 36.34
CA ASN A 270 -14.11 -62.84 37.61
C ASN A 270 -13.71 -61.92 38.78
N ASN A 271 -14.66 -61.56 39.64
CA ASN A 271 -14.46 -60.68 40.79
C ASN A 271 -14.56 -61.49 42.09
N THR A 272 -13.42 -61.97 42.59
CA THR A 272 -13.30 -62.56 43.93
C THR A 272 -13.03 -61.45 44.93
N ARG A 273 -14.04 -61.15 45.76
CA ARG A 273 -13.96 -60.23 46.89
C ARG A 273 -13.84 -61.07 48.17
N ASP A 274 -12.63 -61.16 48.69
CA ASP A 274 -12.35 -61.78 49.99
C ASP A 274 -12.94 -60.94 51.14
N ARG A 275 -13.59 -61.64 52.07
CA ARG A 275 -14.01 -61.15 53.40
C ARG A 275 -12.93 -61.57 54.40
N GLU A 276 -12.31 -60.60 55.07
CA GLU A 276 -11.74 -60.78 56.40
C GLU A 276 -12.17 -59.60 57.29
N ASN A 277 -12.61 -59.97 58.50
CA ASN A 277 -13.01 -59.20 59.69
C ASN A 277 -14.40 -58.56 59.73
#